data_AF-A0A2V4H5U2-F1
#
_entry.id   AF-A0A2V4H5U2-F1
#
_cell.length_a   1.000
_cell.length_b   1.000
_cell.length_c   1.000
_cell.angle_alpha   90.00
_cell.angle_beta   90.00
_cell.angle_gamma   90.00
#
_symmetry.space_group_name_H-M   'P 1'
#
loop_
_entity.id
_entity.type
_entity.pdbx_description
1 polymer ?
#
loop_
_entity_poly.entity_id
_entity_poly.type
_entity_poly.pdbx_seq_one_letter_code
_entity_poly.pdbx_strand_id
1 'polypeptide(L)'
;MRVSLFAACLLLLTPLAHADAPRTFQEAKKVAWKLYAPQSTEFYCGCKYQGNKVDLASCGYAPRKNLNRASRIEWEHIVPAWQIGHQRQCWQDGGRKNCSRNDKVYQRAEADLHNLVPSIGEVYLKAFRFS
;
A
#
# COMPACT_ATOMS: atom_id res chain seq x y z
N MET A 1 -6.44 17.04 -50.38
CA MET A 1 -6.53 18.02 -49.27
C MET A 1 -7.66 17.74 -48.25
N ARG A 2 -8.74 16.99 -48.57
CA ARG A 2 -9.83 16.73 -47.61
C ARG A 2 -9.55 15.63 -46.59
N VAL A 3 -8.76 14.61 -46.93
CA VAL A 3 -8.40 13.50 -46.01
C VAL A 3 -7.45 13.97 -44.89
N SER A 4 -6.54 14.90 -45.19
CA SER A 4 -5.57 15.45 -44.22
C SER A 4 -6.22 16.29 -43.12
N LEU A 5 -7.39 16.90 -43.37
CA LEU A 5 -8.14 17.68 -42.37
C LEU A 5 -8.88 16.79 -41.36
N PHE A 6 -9.34 15.60 -41.77
CA PHE A 6 -9.98 14.65 -40.86
C PHE A 6 -8.97 13.96 -39.93
N ALA A 7 -7.75 13.69 -40.41
CA ALA A 7 -6.69 13.10 -39.59
C ALA A 7 -6.19 14.05 -38.48
N ALA A 8 -6.15 15.36 -38.74
CA ALA A 8 -5.72 16.36 -37.76
C ALA A 8 -6.73 16.54 -36.60
N CYS A 9 -8.02 16.29 -36.84
CA CYS A 9 -9.07 16.44 -35.82
C CYS A 9 -9.12 15.25 -34.83
N LEU A 10 -8.67 14.06 -35.25
CA LEU A 10 -8.66 12.86 -34.39
C LEU A 10 -7.56 12.87 -33.31
N LEU A 11 -6.50 13.67 -33.50
CA LEU A 11 -5.39 13.79 -32.55
C LEU A 11 -5.70 14.68 -31.33
N LEU A 12 -6.79 15.46 -31.37
CA LEU A 12 -7.19 16.38 -30.28
C LEU A 12 -8.18 15.77 -29.28
N LEU A 13 -8.60 14.52 -29.48
CA LEU A 13 -9.62 13.84 -28.68
C LEU A 13 -9.05 12.74 -27.76
N THR A 14 -7.73 12.62 -27.61
CA THR A 14 -7.17 11.68 -26.64
C THR A 14 -7.48 12.17 -25.22
N PRO A 15 -8.29 11.46 -24.43
CA PRO A 15 -8.50 11.83 -23.04
C PRO A 15 -7.16 11.71 -22.31
N LEU A 16 -6.71 12.79 -21.69
CA LEU A 16 -5.62 12.74 -20.72
C LEU A 16 -6.10 11.93 -19.52
N ALA A 17 -5.78 10.64 -19.52
CA ALA A 17 -5.99 9.76 -18.39
C ALA A 17 -5.07 10.20 -17.25
N HIS A 18 -5.60 11.01 -16.33
CA HIS A 18 -4.90 11.39 -15.12
C HIS A 18 -5.09 10.27 -14.09
N ALA A 19 -4.01 9.55 -13.78
CA ALA A 19 -3.98 8.63 -12.66
C ALA A 19 -3.82 9.45 -11.37
N ASP A 20 -4.90 9.56 -10.60
CA ASP A 20 -4.88 10.22 -9.29
C ASP A 20 -4.23 9.30 -8.25
N ALA A 21 -3.54 9.87 -7.26
CA ALA A 21 -2.98 9.10 -6.15
C ALA A 21 -4.11 8.43 -5.33
N PRO A 22 -3.85 7.26 -4.70
CA PRO A 22 -4.87 6.61 -3.88
C PRO A 22 -5.28 7.51 -2.72
N ARG A 23 -6.58 7.60 -2.47
CA ARG A 23 -7.13 8.51 -1.44
C ARG A 23 -7.31 7.84 -0.10
N THR A 24 -7.39 6.51 -0.11
CA THR A 24 -7.59 5.70 1.10
C THR A 24 -6.59 4.56 1.15
N PHE A 25 -6.32 4.06 2.37
CA PHE A 25 -5.46 2.89 2.55
C PHE A 25 -5.95 1.65 1.77
N GLN A 26 -7.26 1.47 1.61
CA GLN A 26 -7.79 0.34 0.84
C GLN A 26 -7.50 0.48 -0.66
N GLU A 27 -7.62 1.69 -1.21
CA GLU A 27 -7.23 1.96 -2.59
C GLU A 27 -5.73 1.77 -2.78
N ALA A 28 -4.92 2.28 -1.84
CA ALA A 28 -3.47 2.15 -1.89
C ALA A 28 -3.05 0.68 -1.94
N LYS A 29 -3.62 -0.19 -1.09
CA LYS A 29 -3.36 -1.64 -1.13
C LYS A 29 -3.71 -2.28 -2.48
N LYS A 30 -4.82 -1.87 -3.12
CA LYS A 30 -5.22 -2.41 -4.43
C LYS A 30 -4.18 -2.04 -5.51
N VAL A 31 -3.66 -0.82 -5.47
CA VAL A 31 -2.60 -0.37 -6.39
C VAL A 31 -1.28 -1.07 -6.06
N ALA A 32 -0.92 -1.15 -4.78
CA ALA A 32 0.32 -1.74 -4.34
C ALA A 32 0.44 -3.23 -4.72
N TRP A 33 -0.65 -4.00 -4.67
CA TRP A 33 -0.65 -5.39 -5.17
C TRP A 33 -0.25 -5.49 -6.64
N LYS A 34 -0.68 -4.54 -7.48
CA LYS A 34 -0.29 -4.50 -8.90
C LYS A 34 1.15 -4.05 -9.06
N LEU A 35 1.55 -3.02 -8.30
CA LEU A 35 2.90 -2.44 -8.35
C LEU A 35 3.99 -3.48 -8.00
N TYR A 36 3.75 -4.30 -6.98
CA TYR A 36 4.72 -5.29 -6.51
C TYR A 36 4.59 -6.66 -7.19
N ALA A 37 3.58 -6.90 -8.02
CA ALA A 37 3.39 -8.19 -8.69
C ALA A 37 4.60 -8.66 -9.53
N PRO A 38 5.32 -7.80 -10.28
CA PRO A 38 6.45 -8.25 -11.10
C PRO A 38 7.62 -8.82 -10.27
N GLN A 39 7.90 -8.23 -9.11
CA GLN A 39 9.01 -8.65 -8.24
C GLN A 39 8.57 -9.71 -7.23
N SER A 40 7.34 -9.61 -6.73
CA SER A 40 6.71 -10.49 -5.73
C SER A 40 7.67 -10.96 -4.64
N THR A 41 8.44 -10.01 -4.10
CA THR A 41 9.46 -10.21 -3.07
C THR A 41 9.12 -9.28 -1.92
N GLU A 42 9.03 -9.83 -0.71
CA GLU A 42 8.76 -9.01 0.47
C GLU A 42 10.00 -8.22 0.91
N PHE A 43 9.76 -7.12 1.61
CA PHE A 43 10.71 -6.03 1.77
C PHE A 43 11.87 -6.31 2.74
N TYR A 44 11.65 -7.08 3.81
CA TYR A 44 12.63 -7.18 4.91
C TYR A 44 13.55 -8.40 4.78
N CYS A 45 12.99 -9.59 4.56
CA CYS A 45 13.74 -10.84 4.53
C CYS A 45 13.98 -11.36 3.09
N GLY A 46 13.43 -10.70 2.07
CA GLY A 46 13.58 -11.08 0.67
C GLY A 46 12.79 -12.32 0.25
N CYS A 47 11.77 -12.76 0.99
CA CYS A 47 10.99 -13.94 0.64
C CYS A 47 10.11 -13.70 -0.59
N LYS A 48 10.04 -14.69 -1.48
CA LYS A 48 9.07 -14.71 -2.56
C LYS A 48 7.67 -14.94 -2.01
N TYR A 49 6.68 -14.35 -2.67
CA TYR A 49 5.28 -14.58 -2.35
C TYR A 49 4.45 -14.71 -3.63
N GLN A 50 3.28 -15.33 -3.52
CA GLN A 50 2.32 -15.45 -4.62
C GLN A 50 0.93 -15.06 -4.11
N GLY A 51 0.36 -14.02 -4.71
CA GLY A 51 -0.81 -13.36 -4.12
C GLY A 51 -0.51 -12.98 -2.68
N ASN A 52 -1.32 -13.46 -1.73
CA ASN A 52 -1.12 -13.17 -0.32
C ASN A 52 -0.25 -14.19 0.43
N LYS A 53 0.23 -15.26 -0.21
CA LYS A 53 0.95 -16.36 0.46
C LYS A 53 2.46 -16.19 0.33
N VAL A 54 3.17 -16.24 1.45
CA VAL A 54 4.64 -16.17 1.47
C VAL A 54 5.23 -17.58 1.31
N ASP A 55 6.25 -17.71 0.48
CA ASP A 55 7.12 -18.87 0.43
C ASP A 55 8.29 -18.67 1.39
N LEU A 56 8.14 -19.19 2.61
CA LEU A 56 9.17 -19.07 3.66
C LEU A 56 10.47 -19.81 3.31
N ALA A 57 10.39 -20.86 2.49
CA ALA A 57 11.57 -21.63 2.09
C ALA A 57 12.45 -20.85 1.11
N SER A 58 11.87 -19.97 0.29
CA SER A 58 12.59 -19.17 -0.70
C SER A 58 13.70 -18.27 -0.12
N CYS A 59 13.59 -17.91 1.16
CA CYS A 59 14.51 -17.03 1.89
C CYS A 59 15.05 -17.68 3.18
N GLY A 60 14.64 -18.92 3.50
CA GLY A 60 15.01 -19.59 4.74
C GLY A 60 14.38 -19.00 6.01
N TYR A 61 13.25 -18.31 5.91
CA TYR A 61 12.60 -17.70 7.07
C TYR A 61 11.99 -18.77 7.99
N ALA A 62 12.35 -18.73 9.27
CA ALA A 62 11.83 -19.63 10.30
C ALA A 62 10.83 -18.88 11.21
N PRO A 63 9.54 -19.26 11.21
CA PRO A 63 8.54 -18.62 12.06
C PRO A 63 8.86 -18.77 13.55
N ARG A 64 8.68 -17.68 14.31
CA ARG A 64 9.06 -17.65 15.73
C ARG A 64 7.92 -18.07 16.67
N LYS A 65 6.71 -17.57 16.42
CA LYS A 65 5.54 -17.74 17.31
C LYS A 65 4.22 -17.94 16.56
N ASN A 66 4.05 -17.35 15.38
CA ASN A 66 2.78 -17.31 14.67
C ASN A 66 2.98 -17.64 13.19
N LEU A 67 2.99 -18.95 12.90
CA LEU A 67 3.08 -19.48 11.54
C LEU A 67 2.00 -18.86 10.63
N ASN A 68 0.75 -18.77 11.09
CA ASN A 68 -0.34 -18.21 10.28
C ASN A 68 -0.10 -16.76 9.84
N ARG A 69 0.57 -15.94 10.65
CA ARG A 69 1.00 -14.58 10.25
C ARG A 69 2.25 -14.60 9.38
N ALA A 70 3.19 -15.52 9.64
CA ALA A 70 4.38 -15.68 8.81
C ALA A 70 4.04 -16.11 7.38
N SER A 71 3.01 -16.93 7.20
CA SER A 71 2.61 -17.47 5.89
C SER A 71 1.94 -16.46 4.95
N ARG A 72 1.79 -15.19 5.35
CA ARG A 72 1.07 -14.19 4.54
C ARG A 72 1.72 -12.82 4.54
N ILE A 73 1.44 -12.08 3.46
CA ILE A 73 1.83 -10.68 3.34
C ILE A 73 0.86 -9.80 4.15
N GLU A 74 1.44 -8.85 4.88
CA GLU A 74 0.73 -7.71 5.43
C GLU A 74 1.38 -6.44 4.87
N TRP A 75 0.54 -5.47 4.51
CA TRP A 75 1.02 -4.18 4.00
C TRP A 75 1.53 -3.34 5.16
N GLU A 76 2.83 -3.10 5.15
CA GLU A 76 3.55 -2.39 6.19
C GLU A 76 3.74 -0.92 5.84
N HIS A 77 3.58 -0.08 6.85
CA HIS A 77 3.88 1.35 6.79
C HIS A 77 5.30 1.59 7.31
N ILE A 78 6.28 1.88 6.44
CA ILE A 78 7.69 2.11 6.86
C ILE A 78 7.76 3.18 7.95
N VAL A 79 7.15 4.34 7.66
CA VAL A 79 6.80 5.38 8.63
C VAL A 79 5.42 5.04 9.20
N PRO A 80 5.31 4.75 10.51
CA PRO A 80 4.06 4.25 11.08
C PRO A 80 2.91 5.24 11.00
N ALA A 81 1.70 4.73 10.85
CA ALA A 81 0.48 5.53 11.02
C ALA A 81 0.49 6.35 12.32
N TRP A 82 0.93 5.75 13.43
CA TRP A 82 1.00 6.46 14.71
C TRP A 82 1.95 7.66 14.62
N GLN A 83 3.12 7.52 13.99
CA GLN A 83 4.03 8.66 13.80
C GLN A 83 3.41 9.76 12.93
N ILE A 84 2.62 9.37 11.93
CA ILE A 84 1.91 10.29 11.02
C ILE A 84 0.75 11.03 11.73
N GLY A 85 0.13 10.39 12.73
CA GLY A 85 -1.19 10.79 13.20
C GLY A 85 -1.36 11.06 14.69
N HIS A 86 -0.52 10.53 15.58
CA HIS A 86 -0.79 10.55 17.03
C HIS A 86 -0.96 11.95 17.62
N GLN A 87 -0.33 12.97 17.04
CA GLN A 87 -0.46 14.36 17.51
C GLN A 87 -1.70 15.08 16.97
N ARG A 88 -2.46 14.44 16.07
CA ARG A 88 -3.64 15.03 15.43
C ARG A 88 -4.85 14.90 16.34
N GLN A 89 -5.73 15.90 16.30
CA GLN A 89 -6.98 15.89 17.06
C GLN A 89 -7.84 14.66 16.76
N CYS A 90 -7.93 14.24 15.50
CA CYS A 90 -8.64 13.01 15.12
C CYS A 90 -8.14 11.77 15.88
N TRP A 91 -6.84 11.70 16.20
CA TRP A 91 -6.27 10.55 16.87
C TRP A 91 -6.58 10.59 18.36
N GLN A 92 -6.56 11.78 18.96
CA GLN A 92 -6.98 11.97 20.35
C GLN A 92 -8.47 11.62 20.53
N ASP A 93 -9.30 11.97 19.55
CA ASP A 93 -10.76 11.79 19.63
C ASP A 93 -11.26 10.40 19.17
N GLY A 94 -10.36 9.46 18.82
CA GLY A 94 -10.78 8.12 18.39
C GLY A 94 -9.74 7.28 17.65
N GLY A 95 -8.47 7.57 17.85
CA GLY A 95 -7.32 6.84 17.31
C GLY A 95 -7.23 6.85 15.79
N ARG A 96 -6.44 5.90 15.27
CA ARG A 96 -6.26 5.69 13.83
C ARG A 96 -7.58 5.61 13.07
N LYS A 97 -8.57 4.89 13.62
CA LYS A 97 -9.86 4.64 12.97
C LYS A 97 -10.62 5.95 12.70
N ASN A 98 -10.56 6.90 13.62
CA ASN A 98 -11.17 8.21 13.44
C ASN A 98 -10.41 9.03 12.38
N CYS A 99 -9.08 9.06 12.44
CA CYS A 99 -8.27 9.74 11.43
C CYS A 99 -8.44 9.18 10.01
N SER A 100 -8.44 7.86 9.84
CA SER A 100 -8.68 7.21 8.53
C SER A 100 -10.07 7.50 7.96
N ARG A 101 -11.03 7.99 8.77
CA ARG A 101 -12.38 8.34 8.31
C ARG A 101 -12.53 9.84 8.05
N ASN A 102 -11.97 10.67 8.92
CA ASN A 102 -12.37 12.07 9.04
C ASN A 102 -11.25 13.08 8.74
N ASP A 103 -9.97 12.67 8.76
CA ASP A 103 -8.85 13.56 8.43
C ASP A 103 -8.29 13.24 7.04
N LYS A 104 -8.58 14.12 6.07
CA LYS A 104 -8.13 13.98 4.67
C LYS A 104 -6.61 14.05 4.52
N VAL A 105 -5.91 14.79 5.38
CA VAL A 105 -4.45 14.89 5.33
C VAL A 105 -3.83 13.59 5.82
N TYR A 106 -4.37 13.04 6.92
CA TYR A 106 -3.99 11.74 7.42
C TYR A 106 -4.27 10.62 6.40
N GLN A 107 -5.45 10.62 5.77
CA GLN A 107 -5.82 9.64 4.73
C GLN A 107 -4.82 9.61 3.58
N ARG A 108 -4.40 10.78 3.07
CA ARG A 108 -3.39 10.87 2.02
C ARG A 108 -2.04 10.32 2.46
N ALA A 109 -1.58 10.69 3.67
CA ALA A 109 -0.30 10.21 4.19
C ALA A 109 -0.29 8.70 4.46
N GLU A 110 -1.41 8.15 4.94
CA GLU A 110 -1.57 6.69 5.15
C GLU A 110 -1.70 5.92 3.82
N ALA A 111 -2.20 6.55 2.78
CA ALA A 111 -2.37 5.98 1.44
C ALA A 111 -1.14 6.16 0.52
N ASP A 112 -0.07 6.79 1.02
CA ASP A 112 1.15 7.02 0.26
C ASP A 112 1.84 5.70 -0.10
N LEU A 113 1.94 5.42 -1.40
CA LEU A 113 2.54 4.20 -1.94
C LEU A 113 4.05 4.11 -1.69
N HIS A 114 4.74 5.24 -1.52
CA HIS A 114 6.17 5.25 -1.17
C HIS A 114 6.42 4.72 0.24
N ASN A 115 5.39 4.80 1.10
CA ASN A 115 5.45 4.36 2.48
C ASN A 115 4.85 2.96 2.68
N LEU A 116 4.41 2.28 1.61
CA LEU A 116 3.75 0.98 1.67
C LEU A 116 4.58 -0.12 1.03
N VAL A 117 4.91 -1.13 1.83
CA VAL A 117 5.72 -2.28 1.40
C VAL A 117 5.07 -3.61 1.79
N PRO A 118 5.23 -4.68 0.99
CA PRO A 118 4.84 -6.02 1.39
C PRO A 118 5.81 -6.56 2.44
N SER A 119 5.30 -7.01 3.59
CA SER A 119 6.10 -7.62 4.66
C SER A 119 5.50 -8.95 5.08
N ILE A 120 6.35 -9.86 5.58
CA ILE A 120 5.89 -11.03 6.34
C ILE A 120 5.09 -10.53 7.55
N GLY A 121 3.87 -11.04 7.71
CA GLY A 121 2.98 -10.58 8.77
C GLY A 121 3.55 -10.81 10.18
N GLU A 122 4.38 -11.83 10.39
CA GLU A 122 5.01 -12.06 11.70
C GLU A 122 6.14 -11.10 12.03
N VAL A 123 6.96 -10.71 11.04
CA VAL A 123 8.10 -9.78 11.21
C VAL A 123 7.61 -8.45 11.77
N TYR A 124 6.44 -8.02 11.30
CA TYR A 124 5.82 -6.80 11.81
C TYR A 124 4.71 -7.08 12.85
N LEU A 125 4.92 -6.55 14.05
CA LEU A 125 3.94 -6.63 15.12
C LEU A 125 2.90 -5.52 14.97
N LYS A 126 1.66 -5.92 14.66
CA LYS A 126 0.48 -5.05 14.68
C LYS A 126 0.31 -4.29 16.02
N ALA A 127 0.83 -4.85 17.11
CA ALA A 127 0.70 -4.33 18.46
C ALA A 127 1.61 -3.13 18.79
N PHE A 128 2.70 -2.89 18.06
CA PHE A 128 3.66 -1.86 18.46
C PHE A 128 3.36 -0.45 17.94
N ARG A 129 2.38 -0.27 17.03
CA ARG A 129 2.27 0.98 16.24
C ARG A 129 0.86 1.36 15.75
N PHE A 130 -0.21 0.63 16.12
CA PHE A 130 -1.54 0.81 15.50
C PHE A 130 -2.75 0.83 16.45
N SER A 131 -2.58 1.21 17.71
CA SER A 131 -3.69 1.75 18.53
C SER A 131 -3.67 3.27 18.50
#